data_AF-A0A495Z0K6-F1
#
_entry.id   AF-A0A495Z0K6-F1
#
_cell.length_a   1.000
_cell.length_b   1.000
_cell.length_c   1.000
_cell.angle_alpha   90.00
_cell.angle_beta   90.00
_cell.angle_gamma   90.00
#
_symmetry.space_group_name_H-M   'P 1'
#
loop_
_entity.id
_entity.type
_entity.pdbx_description
1 polymer ?
#
loop_
_entity_poly.entity_id
_entity_poly.type
_entity_poly.pdbx_seq_one_letter_code
_entity_poly.pdbx_strand_id
1 'polypeptide(L)' 'MAQTMAEYLIQQGEEHGEIRAKRESLLKLLHLRFDPVPETLIAKVSVMRSLSRLDTLFEQVVTAQTLDEIEWEDK' A
#
# COMPACT_ATOMS: atom_id res chain seq x y z
N MET A 1 25.66 -13.38 -14.45
CA MET A 1 26.17 -12.00 -14.43
C MET A 1 25.87 -11.46 -13.05
N ALA A 2 26.88 -11.04 -12.29
CA ALA A 2 26.67 -10.45 -10.96
C ALA A 2 26.23 -9.00 -11.16
N GLN A 3 25.05 -8.65 -10.66
CA GLN A 3 24.56 -7.28 -10.62
C GLN A 3 25.58 -6.41 -9.88
N THR A 4 25.94 -5.26 -10.44
CA THR A 4 26.87 -4.35 -9.76
C THR A 4 26.19 -3.74 -8.53
N MET A 5 26.97 -3.36 -7.51
CA MET A 5 26.44 -2.71 -6.30
C MET A 5 25.57 -1.48 -6.62
N ALA A 6 25.91 -0.74 -7.70
CA ALA A 6 25.13 0.39 -8.16
C ALA A 6 23.73 -0.01 -8.65
N GLU A 7 23.64 -1.06 -9.48
CA GLU A 7 22.35 -1.58 -9.97
C GLU A 7 21.50 -2.14 -8.84
N TYR A 8 22.10 -2.80 -7.85
CA TYR A 8 21.40 -3.28 -6.66
C TYR A 8 20.78 -2.13 -5.85
N LEU A 9 21.55 -1.06 -5.60
CA LEU A 9 21.06 0.11 -4.86
C LEU A 9 19.95 0.86 -5.61
N ILE A 10 20.04 0.96 -6.94
CA ILE A 10 18.97 1.57 -7.76
C ILE A 10 17.69 0.74 -7.63
N GLN A 11 17.78 -0.57 -7.81
CA GLN A 11 16.61 -1.46 -7.72
C GLN A 11 15.95 -1.41 -6.33
N GLN A 12 16.73 -1.38 -5.25
CA GLN A 12 16.20 -1.21 -3.90
C GLN A 12 15.51 0.14 -3.70
N GLY A 13 16.05 1.21 -4.29
CA GLY A 13 15.45 2.53 -4.27
C GLY A 13 14.11 2.58 -5.00
N GLU A 14 14.02 1.95 -6.17
CA GLU A 14 12.78 1.85 -6.95
C GLU A 14 11.70 1.07 -6.19
N GLU A 15 12.04 -0.08 -5.62
CA GLU A 15 11.12 -0.90 -4.84
C GLU A 15 10.57 -0.15 -3.61
N HIS A 16 11.45 0.52 -2.86
CA HIS A 16 11.03 1.36 -1.73
C HIS A 16 10.16 2.54 -2.16
N GLY A 17 10.48 3.16 -3.30
CA GLY A 17 9.70 4.25 -3.88
C GLY A 17 8.29 3.80 -4.26
N GLU A 18 8.18 2.62 -4.88
CA GLU A 18 6.90 2.05 -5.28
C GLU A 18 6.02 1.73 -4.07
N ILE A 19 6.57 1.11 -3.03
CA ILE A 19 5.84 0.81 -1.79
C ILE A 19 5.29 2.10 -1.18
N ARG A 20 6.13 3.13 -1.07
CA ARG A 20 5.72 4.43 -0.52
C ARG A 20 4.58 5.04 -1.35
N ALA A 21 4.72 5.08 -2.68
CA ALA A 21 3.73 5.67 -3.57
C ALA A 21 2.38 4.95 -3.51
N LYS A 22 2.38 3.61 -3.43
CA LYS A 22 1.16 2.82 -3.28
C LYS A 22 0.46 3.08 -1.94
N ARG A 23 1.19 3.15 -0.82
CA ARG A 23 0.61 3.53 0.49
C ARG A 23 -0.04 4.91 0.44
N GLU A 24 0.68 5.91 -0.08
CA GLU A 24 0.17 7.28 -0.18
C GLU A 24 -1.09 7.35 -1.06
N SER A 25 -1.12 6.59 -2.15
CA SER A 25 -2.28 6.50 -3.05
C SER A 25 -3.48 5.80 -2.38
N LEU A 26 -3.23 4.70 -1.67
CA LEU A 26 -4.26 3.95 -0.95
C LEU A 26 -4.89 4.80 0.16
N LEU A 27 -4.08 5.52 0.95
CA LEU A 27 -4.58 6.43 1.99
C LEU A 27 -5.43 7.56 1.40
N LYS A 28 -4.99 8.19 0.30
CA LYS A 28 -5.79 9.20 -0.40
C LYS A 28 -7.12 8.62 -0.88
N LEU A 29 -7.10 7.42 -1.47
CA LEU A 29 -8.31 6.75 -1.93
C LEU A 29 -9.26 6.44 -0.77
N LEU A 30 -8.73 5.98 0.37
CA LEU A 30 -9.52 5.71 1.57
C LEU A 30 -10.24 6.97 2.04
N HIS A 31 -9.55 8.09 2.17
CA HIS A 31 -10.17 9.36 2.56
C HIS A 31 -11.19 9.89 1.54
N LEU A 32 -11.01 9.58 0.25
CA LEU A 32 -11.96 9.98 -0.80
C LEU A 32 -13.23 9.13 -0.79
N ARG A 33 -13.11 7.84 -0.45
CA ARG A 33 -14.21 6.86 -0.47
C ARG A 33 -14.95 6.79 0.85
N PHE A 34 -14.21 6.89 1.93
CA PHE A 34 -14.67 6.66 3.29
C PHE A 34 -14.21 7.84 4.15
N ASP A 35 -15.15 8.63 4.64
CA ASP A 35 -14.86 9.67 5.62
C ASP A 35 -15.83 9.54 6.80
N PRO A 36 -15.34 9.38 8.05
CA PRO A 36 -13.92 9.36 8.47
C PRO A 36 -13.23 7.98 8.30
N VAL A 37 -11.91 7.99 8.03
CA VAL A 37 -11.05 6.79 8.08
C VAL A 37 -10.44 6.62 9.48
N PRO A 38 -10.60 5.47 10.15
CA PRO A 38 -9.97 5.20 11.45
C PRO A 38 -8.45 5.29 11.40
N GLU A 39 -7.85 5.96 12.39
CA GLU A 39 -6.38 6.08 12.51
C GLU A 39 -5.67 4.71 12.60
N THR A 40 -6.35 3.69 13.14
CA THR A 40 -5.83 2.32 13.19
C THR A 40 -5.61 1.72 11.80
N LEU A 41 -6.47 2.03 10.83
CA LEU A 41 -6.32 1.59 9.44
C LEU A 41 -5.22 2.36 8.73
N ILE A 42 -5.14 3.68 8.98
CA ILE A 42 -4.06 4.52 8.45
C ILE A 42 -2.70 3.97 8.89
N ALA A 43 -2.55 3.69 10.20
CA ALA A 43 -1.32 3.12 10.76
C ALA A 43 -0.99 1.76 10.14
N LYS A 44 -1.99 0.88 9.93
CA LYS A 44 -1.81 -0.42 9.25
C LYS A 44 -1.26 -0.24 7.84
N VAL A 45 -1.86 0.62 7.02
CA VAL A 45 -1.39 0.87 5.64
C VAL A 45 0.02 1.47 5.64
N SER A 46 0.33 2.38 6.56
CA SER A 46 1.65 3.02 6.64
C SER A 46 2.80 2.03 6.89
N VAL A 47 2.55 0.91 7.58
CA VAL A 47 3.58 -0.11 7.88
C VAL A 47 3.65 -1.26 6.87
N MET A 48 2.65 -1.42 5.98
CA MET A 48 2.58 -2.52 5.01
C MET A 48 3.68 -2.47 3.96
N ARG A 49 4.54 -3.50 3.89
CA ARG A 49 5.66 -3.55 2.93
C ARG A 49 5.37 -4.38 1.67
N SER A 50 4.29 -5.17 1.67
CA SER A 50 3.93 -6.01 0.54
C SER A 50 3.27 -5.17 -0.56
N LEU A 51 3.95 -5.03 -1.70
CA LEU A 51 3.41 -4.37 -2.90
C LEU A 51 2.13 -5.05 -3.37
N SER A 52 2.13 -6.37 -3.46
CA SER A 52 0.96 -7.15 -3.87
C SER A 52 -0.22 -6.92 -2.94
N ARG A 53 0.02 -6.83 -1.63
CA ARG A 53 -1.05 -6.56 -0.66
C ARG A 53 -1.64 -5.17 -0.82
N LEU A 54 -0.78 -4.15 -0.99
CA LEU A 54 -1.21 -2.78 -1.22
C LEU A 54 -2.04 -2.66 -2.51
N ASP A 55 -1.70 -3.43 -3.54
CA ASP A 55 -2.44 -3.47 -4.80
C ASP A 55 -3.81 -4.12 -4.65
N THR A 56 -3.89 -5.29 -4.01
CA THR A 56 -5.17 -5.95 -3.69
C THR A 56 -6.08 -5.05 -2.83
N LEU A 57 -5.50 -4.40 -1.81
CA LEU A 57 -6.25 -3.45 -0.98
C LEU A 57 -6.77 -2.28 -1.80
N PHE A 58 -5.99 -1.77 -2.76
CA PHE A 58 -6.44 -0.70 -3.64
C PHE A 58 -7.69 -1.12 -4.43
N GLU A 59 -7.67 -2.29 -5.06
CA GLU A 59 -8.83 -2.83 -5.79
C GLU A 59 -10.04 -3.05 -4.87
N GLN A 60 -9.81 -3.59 -3.67
CA GLN A 60 -10.86 -3.78 -2.66
C GLN A 60 -11.45 -2.43 -2.22
N VAL A 61 -10.64 -1.42 -1.94
CA VAL A 61 -11.11 -0.08 -1.56
C VAL A 61 -11.93 0.57 -2.68
N VAL A 62 -11.59 0.34 -3.96
CA VAL A 62 -12.36 0.83 -5.12
C VAL A 62 -13.71 0.12 -5.29
N THR A 63 -13.90 -1.08 -4.75
CA THR A 63 -15.12 -1.88 -4.96
C THR A 63 -16.00 -1.98 -3.71
N ALA A 64 -15.41 -2.00 -2.52
CA ALA A 64 -16.08 -2.14 -1.24
C ALA A 64 -17.00 -0.96 -0.92
N GLN A 65 -18.18 -1.24 -0.36
CA GLN A 65 -19.11 -0.18 0.05
C GLN A 65 -18.82 0.34 1.46
N THR A 66 -18.10 -0.45 2.26
CA THR A 66 -17.73 -0.14 3.64
C THR A 66 -16.31 -0.60 3.96
N LEU A 67 -15.74 -0.08 5.05
CA LEU A 67 -14.39 -0.45 5.50
C LEU A 67 -14.30 -1.90 6.04
N ASP A 68 -15.42 -2.50 6.44
CA ASP A 68 -15.50 -3.84 7.02
C ASP A 68 -15.40 -4.95 5.96
N GLU A 69 -15.79 -4.65 4.72
CA GLU A 69 -15.68 -5.57 3.58
C GLU A 69 -14.24 -5.75 3.07
N ILE A 70 -13.31 -4.92 3.54
CA ILE A 70 -11.92 -4.93 3.11
C ILE A 70 -11.13 -5.84 4.04
N GLU A 71 -10.34 -6.74 3.47
CA GLU A 71 -9.46 -7.58 4.27
C GLU A 71 -8.21 -6.78 4.65
N TRP A 72 -8.05 -6.45 5.94
CA TRP A 72 -6.92 -5.64 6.41
C TRP A 72 -5.72 -6.45 6.93
N GLU A 73 -5.82 -7.79 6.91
CA GLU A 73 -4.79 -8.70 7.43
C GLU A 73 -3.82 -9.16 6.33
N ASP A 74 -2.52 -9.17 6.64
CA ASP A 74 -1.49 -9.77 5.78
C ASP A 74 -1.40 -11.26 6.18
N LYS A 75 -1.97 -12.16 5.37
CA LYS A 75 -1.82 -13.61 5.55
C LYS A 75 -0.62 -14.13 4.78
#